data_AF-A0A527XNN0-F1
#
_entry.id   AF-A0A527XNN0-F1
#
_cell.length_a   1.000
_cell.length_b   1.000
_cell.length_c   1.000
_cell.angle_alpha   90.00
_cell.angle_beta   90.00
_cell.angle_gamma   90.00
#
_symmetry.space_group_name_H-M   'P 1'
#
loop_
_entity.id
_entity.type
_entity.pdbx_description
1 polymer ?
#
loop_
_entity_poly.entity_id
_entity_poly.type
_entity_poly.pdbx_seq_one_letter_code
_entity_poly.pdbx_strand_id
1 'polypeptide(L)'
;GRTETFKIVSGIYKRDFLRGGAIELDDRAVRYLVPAEAVADGIVYVTEDRKSEGIFETMGIAENLFGGLLAAGREKAWVINQQEMRQLSAEWTKTL
;
A
#
# COMPACT_ATOMS: atom_id res chain seq x y z
N GLY A 1 18.13 -0.12 9.38
CA GLY A 1 18.74 0.43 8.15
C GLY A 1 17.83 0.30 6.93
N ARG A 2 17.64 -0.93 6.41
CA ARG A 2 16.85 -1.17 5.18
C ARG A 2 15.37 -0.81 5.33
N THR A 3 14.75 -1.25 6.41
CA THR A 3 13.33 -1.01 6.73
C THR A 3 13.02 0.49 6.74
N GLU A 4 13.88 1.27 7.39
CA GLU A 4 13.78 2.72 7.52
C GLU A 4 13.97 3.40 6.16
N THR A 5 14.94 2.95 5.35
CA THR A 5 15.11 3.44 3.96
C THR A 5 13.84 3.22 3.14
N PHE A 6 13.25 2.02 3.16
CA PHE A 6 12.06 1.74 2.37
C PHE A 6 10.79 2.41 2.92
N LYS A 7 10.66 2.56 4.25
CA LYS A 7 9.62 3.40 4.87
C LYS A 7 9.78 4.87 4.45
N ILE A 8 10.99 5.36 4.21
CA ILE A 8 11.23 6.69 3.65
C ILE A 8 10.82 6.76 2.17
N VAL A 9 11.23 5.78 1.36
CA VAL A 9 10.89 5.73 -0.08
C VAL A 9 9.39 5.67 -0.31
N SER A 10 8.64 4.96 0.53
CA SER A 10 7.18 4.85 0.44
C SER A 10 6.42 6.00 1.10
N GLY A 11 7.10 7.01 1.65
CA GLY A 11 6.46 8.16 2.29
C GLY A 11 5.86 7.88 3.68
N ILE A 12 6.12 6.72 4.27
CA ILE A 12 5.74 6.39 5.67
C ILE A 12 6.55 7.23 6.65
N TYR A 13 7.87 7.31 6.42
CA TYR A 13 8.79 8.16 7.18
C TYR A 13 9.32 9.29 6.31
N LYS A 14 9.69 10.39 6.96
CA LYS A 14 10.27 11.55 6.29
C LYS A 14 11.79 11.43 6.31
N ARG A 15 12.42 11.64 5.15
CA ARG A 15 13.87 11.80 5.09
C ARG A 15 14.30 13.10 5.76
N ASP A 16 15.57 13.16 6.17
CA ASP A 16 16.22 14.42 6.45
C ASP A 16 16.30 15.23 5.13
N PHE A 17 15.64 16.40 5.11
CA PHE A 17 15.62 17.25 3.91
C PHE A 17 16.92 18.01 3.68
N LEU A 18 17.74 18.20 4.71
CA LEU A 18 19.00 18.94 4.66
C LEU A 18 20.19 18.01 4.36
N ARG A 19 20.16 16.77 4.88
CA ARG A 19 21.30 15.83 4.79
C ARG A 19 20.97 14.47 4.16
N GLY A 20 19.71 14.19 3.87
CA GLY A 20 19.24 12.86 3.44
C GLY A 20 19.22 12.61 1.93
N GLY A 21 19.90 13.43 1.13
CA GLY A 21 19.97 13.25 -0.33
C GLY A 21 18.67 13.56 -1.08
N ALA A 22 18.43 12.86 -2.19
CA ALA A 22 17.22 12.96 -3.00
C ALA A 22 16.66 11.55 -3.30
N ILE A 23 15.38 11.48 -3.65
CA ILE A 23 14.71 10.26 -4.10
C ILE A 23 14.17 10.56 -5.49
N GLU A 24 14.46 9.68 -6.43
CA GLU A 24 14.01 9.78 -7.81
C GLU A 24 13.23 8.52 -8.18
N LEU A 25 12.12 8.70 -8.88
CA LEU A 25 11.32 7.64 -9.49
C LEU A 25 11.24 7.95 -10.99
N ASP A 26 11.73 7.04 -11.83
CA ASP A 26 11.77 7.21 -13.28
C ASP A 26 12.40 8.56 -13.70
N ASP A 27 13.61 8.83 -13.18
CA ASP A 27 14.39 10.07 -13.39
C ASP A 27 13.68 11.37 -12.94
N ARG A 28 12.55 11.26 -12.23
CA ARG A 28 11.82 12.39 -11.65
C ARG A 28 12.07 12.45 -10.14
N ALA A 29 12.55 13.60 -9.67
CA ALA A 29 12.65 13.86 -8.23
C ALA A 29 11.27 13.80 -7.57
N VAL A 30 11.12 12.94 -6.58
CA VAL A 30 9.87 12.75 -5.83
C VAL A 30 10.03 13.11 -4.37
N ARG A 31 8.92 13.59 -3.79
CA ARG A 31 8.81 13.88 -2.37
C ARG A 31 7.39 13.56 -1.94
N TYR A 32 7.26 12.45 -1.24
CA TYR A 32 5.99 12.07 -0.64
C TYR A 32 5.90 12.63 0.78
N LEU A 33 4.87 13.44 1.04
CA LEU A 33 4.53 13.94 2.37
C LEU A 33 3.66 12.96 3.14
N VAL A 34 2.89 12.14 2.41
CA VAL A 34 2.03 11.07 2.92
C VAL A 34 2.14 9.82 2.04
N PRO A 35 1.95 8.61 2.57
CA PRO A 35 2.07 7.37 1.79
C PRO A 35 1.12 7.28 0.59
N ALA A 36 -0.05 7.92 0.67
CA ALA A 36 -1.04 7.91 -0.40
C ALA A 36 -0.50 8.47 -1.73
N GLU A 37 0.41 9.46 -1.67
CA GLU A 37 1.06 10.02 -2.85
C GLU A 37 1.99 9.00 -3.52
N ALA A 38 2.74 8.23 -2.71
CA ALA A 38 3.60 7.16 -3.22
C ALA A 38 2.77 6.04 -3.88
N VAL A 39 1.62 5.69 -3.30
CA VAL A 39 0.68 4.71 -3.85
C VAL A 39 0.10 5.20 -5.19
N ALA A 40 -0.22 6.48 -5.31
CA ALA A 40 -0.69 7.08 -6.57
C ALA A 40 0.37 6.98 -7.69
N ASP A 41 1.65 7.08 -7.32
CA ASP A 41 2.80 6.87 -8.21
C ASP A 41 3.18 5.38 -8.38
N GLY A 42 2.37 4.45 -7.86
CA GLY A 42 2.54 3.00 -8.06
C GLY A 42 3.48 2.31 -7.09
N ILE A 43 3.93 2.99 -6.03
CA ILE A 43 4.81 2.42 -5.00
C ILE A 43 3.97 1.75 -3.91
N VAL A 44 4.28 0.48 -3.62
CA VAL A 44 3.68 -0.27 -2.51
C VAL A 44 4.78 -0.78 -1.58
N TYR A 45 4.63 -0.52 -0.29
CA TYR A 45 5.54 -1.05 0.73
C TYR A 45 4.93 -2.29 1.38
N VAL A 46 5.61 -3.43 1.21
CA VAL A 46 5.28 -4.67 1.92
C VAL A 46 6.16 -4.75 3.16
N THR A 47 5.54 -4.60 4.32
CA THR A 47 6.23 -4.67 5.60
C THR A 47 6.78 -6.07 5.89
N GLU A 48 7.87 -6.12 6.66
CA GLU A 48 8.47 -7.35 7.15
C GLU A 48 7.59 -8.01 8.23
N ASP A 49 7.02 -7.20 9.13
CA ASP A 49 6.05 -7.67 10.12
C ASP A 49 4.63 -7.64 9.55
N ARG A 50 4.35 -8.66 8.72
CA ARG A 50 3.07 -8.77 8.01
C ARG A 50 1.87 -8.90 8.94
N LYS A 51 2.06 -9.43 10.15
CA LYS A 51 0.97 -9.66 11.09
C LYS A 51 0.55 -8.38 11.77
N SER A 52 1.51 -7.60 12.29
CA SER A 52 1.19 -6.38 13.02
C SER A 52 0.94 -5.17 12.12
N GLU A 53 1.63 -5.07 10.98
CA GLU A 53 1.59 -3.89 10.11
C GLU A 53 1.00 -4.17 8.72
N GLY A 54 0.88 -5.44 8.31
CA GLY A 54 0.59 -5.80 6.91
C GLY A 54 -0.84 -6.25 6.62
N ILE A 55 -1.59 -6.66 7.64
CA ILE A 55 -2.97 -7.14 7.53
C ILE A 55 -3.81 -6.67 8.71
N PHE A 56 -5.12 -6.65 8.52
CA PHE A 56 -6.08 -6.57 9.60
C PHE A 56 -6.37 -7.99 10.09
N GLU A 57 -5.75 -8.39 11.21
CA GLU A 57 -5.86 -9.75 11.76
C GLU A 57 -7.29 -10.15 12.13
N THR A 58 -8.16 -9.19 12.44
CA THR A 58 -9.57 -9.41 12.78
C THR A 58 -10.48 -9.57 11.56
N MET A 59 -9.94 -9.44 10.35
CA MET A 59 -10.68 -9.47 9.09
C MET A 59 -10.29 -10.70 8.26
N GLY A 60 -11.23 -11.21 7.47
CA GLY A 60 -11.00 -12.30 6.52
C GLY A 60 -10.11 -11.90 5.35
N ILE A 61 -9.72 -12.90 4.54
CA ILE A 61 -8.88 -12.70 3.34
C ILE A 61 -9.55 -11.73 2.35
N ALA A 62 -10.84 -11.94 2.08
CA ALA A 62 -11.59 -11.14 1.12
C ALA A 62 -11.67 -9.65 1.56
N GLU A 63 -11.84 -9.42 2.85
CA GLU A 63 -11.92 -8.08 3.42
C GLU A 63 -10.57 -7.37 3.41
N ASN A 64 -9.48 -8.08 3.72
CA ASN A 64 -8.12 -7.53 3.60
C ASN A 64 -7.77 -7.16 2.15
N LEU A 65 -8.11 -8.03 1.19
CA LEU A 65 -7.86 -7.79 -0.23
C LEU A 65 -8.67 -6.58 -0.74
N PHE A 66 -9.96 -6.54 -0.41
CA PHE A 66 -10.84 -5.45 -0.83
C PHE A 66 -10.51 -4.13 -0.12
N GLY A 67 -10.07 -4.18 1.14
CA GLY A 67 -9.55 -3.02 1.87
C GLY A 67 -8.39 -2.35 1.14
N GLY A 68 -7.50 -3.14 0.52
CA GLY A 68 -6.43 -2.62 -0.34
C GLY A 68 -6.96 -1.88 -1.57
N LEU A 69 -8.00 -2.40 -2.25
CA LEU A 69 -8.62 -1.73 -3.39
C LEU A 69 -9.28 -0.40 -3.01
N LEU A 70 -9.98 -0.38 -1.88
CA LEU A 70 -10.59 0.83 -1.33
C LEU A 70 -9.53 1.88 -0.98
N ALA A 71 -8.50 1.50 -0.24
CA ALA A 71 -7.42 2.39 0.17
C ALA A 71 -6.64 2.96 -1.03
N ALA A 72 -6.51 2.18 -2.11
CA ALA A 72 -5.89 2.62 -3.36
C ALA A 72 -6.82 3.46 -4.25
N GLY A 73 -8.07 3.73 -3.83
CA GLY A 73 -9.05 4.47 -4.63
C GLY A 73 -9.45 3.78 -5.94
N ARG A 74 -9.26 2.46 -6.02
CA ARG A 74 -9.59 1.65 -7.21
C ARG A 74 -11.04 1.17 -7.20
N GLU A 75 -11.68 1.21 -6.05
CA GLU A 75 -13.12 1.01 -5.89
C GLU A 75 -13.83 2.38 -5.82
N LYS A 76 -14.93 2.54 -6.57
CA LYS A 76 -15.68 3.80 -6.71
C LYS A 76 -17.16 3.67 -6.32
N ALA A 77 -17.62 2.47 -6.01
CA ALA A 77 -18.98 2.22 -5.58
C ALA A 77 -19.25 2.88 -4.22
N TRP A 78 -20.48 3.37 -4.06
CA TRP A 78 -20.95 3.95 -2.79
C TRP A 78 -21.25 2.89 -1.72
N VAL A 79 -21.45 1.64 -2.15
CA VAL A 79 -21.80 0.51 -1.28
C VAL A 79 -20.95 -0.69 -1.68
N ILE A 80 -20.46 -1.42 -0.69
CA ILE A 80 -19.66 -2.63 -0.89
C ILE A 80 -20.59 -3.81 -1.16
N ASN A 81 -20.45 -4.44 -2.33
CA ASN A 81 -21.14 -5.69 -2.64
C ASN A 81 -20.36 -6.88 -2.08
N GLN A 82 -20.95 -7.54 -1.09
CA GLN A 82 -20.36 -8.71 -0.43
C GLN A 82 -20.09 -9.89 -1.37
N GLN A 83 -20.91 -10.06 -2.43
CA GLN A 83 -20.70 -11.13 -3.41
C GLN A 83 -19.48 -10.85 -4.29
N GLU A 84 -19.31 -9.60 -4.71
CA GLU A 84 -18.17 -9.15 -5.52
C GLU A 84 -16.86 -9.29 -4.75
N MET A 85 -16.83 -8.86 -3.48
CA MET A 85 -15.66 -9.03 -2.61
C MET A 85 -15.26 -10.51 -2.47
N ARG A 86 -16.24 -11.42 -2.32
CA ARG A 86 -15.97 -12.87 -2.28
C ARG A 86 -15.47 -13.41 -3.61
N GLN A 87 -15.98 -12.92 -4.74
CA GLN A 87 -15.53 -13.33 -6.07
C GLN A 87 -14.09 -12.92 -6.32
N LEU A 88 -13.73 -11.68 -5.99
CA LEU A 88 -12.35 -11.19 -6.06
C LEU A 88 -11.42 -12.11 -5.26
N SER A 89 -11.75 -12.38 -4.00
CA SER A 89 -10.94 -13.29 -3.18
C SER A 89 -10.80 -14.69 -3.80
N ALA A 90 -11.88 -15.22 -4.38
CA ALA A 90 -11.86 -16.55 -5.01
C ALA A 90 -11.02 -16.59 -6.28
N GLU A 91 -11.02 -15.52 -7.08
CA GLU A 91 -10.17 -15.38 -8.27
C GLU A 91 -8.69 -15.40 -7.91
N TRP A 92 -8.28 -14.57 -6.95
CA TRP A 92 -6.90 -14.52 -6.48
C TRP A 92 -6.45 -15.84 -5.86
N THR A 93 -7.33 -16.52 -5.11
CA THR A 93 -7.03 -17.84 -4.51
C THR A 93 -6.78 -18.92 -5.58
N LYS A 94 -7.48 -18.87 -6.72
CA LYS A 94 -7.27 -19.82 -7.83
C LYS A 94 -5.98 -19.61 -8.59
N THR A 95 -5.36 -18.43 -8.45
CA THR A 95 -4.16 -18.03 -9.20
C THR A 95 -2.88 -18.36 -8.43
N LEU A 96 -3.00 -18.78 -7.16
CA LEU A 96 -1.93 -19.30 -6.31
C LEU A 96 -1.70 -20.79 -6.54
#